data_AF-A0A8D1ZWL7-F1
#
_entry.id   AF-A0A8D1ZWL7-F1
#
_cell.length_a   1.000
_cell.length_b   1.000
_cell.length_c   1.000
_cell.angle_alpha   90.00
_cell.angle_beta   90.00
_cell.angle_gamma   90.00
#
_symmetry.space_group_name_H-M   'P 1'
#
loop_
_entity.id
_entity.type
_entity.pdbx_description
1 polymer ?
#
loop_
_entity_poly.entity_id
_entity_poly.type
_entity_poly.pdbx_seq_one_letter_code
_entity_poly.pdbx_strand_id
1 'polypeptide(L)'
;LSEARDRTRGKAFGLLKARQERRLAEINREFLCDQKYSDEENLPEKLAAFKGEAALPPADLMSLKRMMEKLGVPKTHLEMKKMISEVTGGGSDTISYRDFVNMMLGKRSAVLKL
;
A
#
# COMPACT_ATOMS: atom_id res chain seq x y z
N LEU A 1 24.76 26.63 28.41
CA LEU A 1 23.60 25.73 28.67
C LEU A 1 22.53 25.96 27.62
N SER A 2 22.43 25.11 26.59
CA SER A 2 21.16 24.63 25.98
C SER A 2 21.38 24.04 24.57
N GLU A 3 21.97 22.86 24.47
CA GLU A 3 21.88 22.01 23.27
C GLU A 3 21.33 20.64 23.69
N ALA A 4 20.01 20.58 23.87
CA ALA A 4 19.30 19.34 24.19
C ALA A 4 17.88 19.35 23.60
N ARG A 5 17.73 19.79 22.35
CA ARG A 5 16.42 19.92 21.69
C ARG A 5 16.37 19.30 20.28
N ASP A 6 17.01 18.16 20.00
CA ASP A 6 16.59 17.31 18.85
C ASP A 6 17.20 15.88 18.82
N ARG A 7 16.96 15.03 19.83
CA ARG A 7 17.37 13.60 19.76
C ARG A 7 16.23 12.59 19.92
N THR A 8 15.04 13.04 20.28
CA THR A 8 13.87 12.17 20.51
C THR A 8 12.97 12.02 19.29
N ARG A 9 12.99 13.00 18.36
CA ARG A 9 12.14 13.00 17.16
C ARG A 9 12.51 11.88 16.18
N GLY A 10 13.81 11.62 15.99
CA GLY A 10 14.31 10.56 15.10
C GLY A 10 14.11 9.14 15.65
N LYS A 11 14.24 8.93 16.97
CA LYS A 11 14.08 7.60 17.60
C LYS A 11 12.63 7.12 17.60
N ALA A 12 11.69 8.01 17.92
CA ALA A 12 10.26 7.69 17.90
C ALA A 12 9.76 7.43 16.47
N PHE A 13 10.19 8.26 15.51
CA PHE A 13 9.87 8.08 14.09
C PHE A 13 10.47 6.78 13.52
N GLY A 14 11.73 6.46 13.85
CA GLY A 14 12.37 5.21 13.46
C GLY A 14 11.65 3.97 13.99
N LEU A 15 11.18 4.01 15.24
CA LEU A 15 10.43 2.90 15.86
C LEU A 15 9.04 2.72 15.23
N LEU A 16 8.33 3.83 14.97
CA LEU A 16 7.03 3.83 14.28
C LEU A 16 7.16 3.24 12.87
N LYS A 17 8.17 3.68 12.11
CA LYS A 17 8.46 3.18 10.77
C LYS A 17 8.83 1.69 10.78
N ALA A 18 9.71 1.28 11.70
CA ALA A 18 10.10 -0.13 11.83
C ALA A 18 8.91 -1.03 12.19
N ARG A 19 8.00 -0.55 13.06
CA ARG A 19 6.77 -1.27 13.41
C ARG A 19 5.83 -1.41 12.21
N GLN A 20 5.68 -0.35 11.42
CA GLN A 20 4.87 -0.39 10.20
C GLN A 20 5.49 -1.32 9.16
N GLU A 21 6.81 -1.24 8.94
CA GLU A 21 7.52 -2.11 7.99
C GLU A 21 7.42 -3.59 8.37
N ARG A 22 7.46 -3.94 9.67
CA ARG A 22 7.24 -5.32 10.13
C ARG A 22 5.83 -5.81 9.79
N ARG A 23 4.80 -4.99 10.04
CA ARG A 23 3.41 -5.35 9.70
C ARG A 23 3.22 -5.56 8.20
N LEU A 24 3.79 -4.68 7.38
CA LEU A 24 3.72 -4.82 5.92
C LEU A 24 4.48 -6.07 5.43
N ALA A 25 5.62 -6.40 6.05
CA ALA A 25 6.37 -7.60 5.72
C ALA A 25 5.63 -8.89 6.08
N GLU A 26 4.90 -8.90 7.20
CA GLU A 26 4.06 -10.03 7.60
C GLU A 26 2.92 -10.26 6.60
N ILE A 27 2.24 -9.19 6.19
CA ILE A 27 1.20 -9.27 5.15
C ILE A 27 1.80 -9.75 3.82
N ASN A 28 2.97 -9.25 3.41
CA ASN A 28 3.65 -9.74 2.20
C ASN A 28 3.96 -11.23 2.28
N ARG A 29 4.35 -11.72 3.46
CA ARG A 29 4.61 -13.15 3.66
C ARG A 29 3.34 -13.97 3.52
N GLU A 30 2.19 -13.48 4.01
CA GLU A 30 0.89 -14.12 3.74
C GLU A 30 0.63 -14.23 2.24
N PHE A 31 0.86 -13.15 1.47
CA PHE A 31 0.69 -13.15 0.02
C PHE A 31 1.62 -14.14 -0.69
N LEU A 32 2.86 -14.30 -0.23
CA LEU A 32 3.83 -15.24 -0.81
C LEU A 32 3.47 -16.71 -0.53
N CYS A 33 2.76 -16.98 0.57
CA CYS A 33 2.32 -18.33 0.94
C CYS A 33 0.90 -18.65 0.46
N ASP A 34 0.16 -17.67 -0.05
CA ASP A 34 -1.21 -17.85 -0.52
C ASP A 34 -1.20 -18.44 -1.94
N GLN A 35 -1.77 -19.65 -2.06
CA GLN A 35 -1.88 -20.39 -3.32
C GLN A 35 -2.55 -19.57 -4.42
N LYS A 36 -3.38 -18.58 -4.09
CA LYS A 36 -4.02 -17.69 -5.07
C LYS A 36 -3.03 -16.88 -5.91
N TYR A 37 -1.82 -16.65 -5.39
CA TYR A 37 -0.77 -15.86 -6.04
C TYR A 37 0.42 -16.72 -6.47
N SER A 38 0.33 -18.06 -6.43
CA SER A 38 1.43 -18.94 -6.84
C SER A 38 1.84 -18.76 -8.31
N ASP A 39 0.90 -18.32 -9.15
CA ASP A 39 1.13 -18.08 -10.58
C ASP A 39 1.68 -16.68 -10.88
N GLU A 40 1.80 -15.80 -9.87
CA GLU A 40 2.34 -14.46 -10.07
C GLU A 40 3.86 -14.47 -10.20
N GLU A 41 4.35 -14.24 -11.41
CA GLU A 41 5.78 -14.02 -11.65
C GLU A 41 6.26 -12.75 -10.93
N ASN A 42 7.46 -12.84 -10.35
CA ASN A 42 8.11 -11.75 -9.62
C ASN A 42 7.26 -11.17 -8.49
N LEU A 43 6.33 -11.96 -7.94
CA LEU A 43 5.53 -11.58 -6.78
C LEU A 43 6.34 -10.98 -5.62
N PRO A 44 7.47 -11.57 -5.16
CA PRO A 44 8.25 -10.96 -4.08
C PRO A 44 8.80 -9.56 -4.41
N GLU A 45 9.18 -9.32 -5.66
CA GLU A 45 9.71 -8.03 -6.12
C GLU A 45 8.59 -6.99 -6.26
N LYS A 46 7.43 -7.40 -6.80
CA LYS A 46 6.20 -6.59 -6.83
C LYS A 46 5.79 -6.18 -5.40
N LEU A 47 5.74 -7.13 -4.47
CA LEU A 47 5.41 -6.89 -3.06
C LEU A 47 6.43 -5.97 -2.36
N ALA A 48 7.72 -6.06 -2.73
CA ALA A 48 8.74 -5.15 -2.22
C ALA A 48 8.55 -3.71 -2.76
N ALA A 49 8.22 -3.56 -4.04
CA ALA A 49 7.88 -2.27 -4.64
C ALA A 49 6.63 -1.66 -3.97
N PHE A 50 5.58 -2.46 -3.78
CA PHE A 50 4.34 -2.06 -3.11
C PHE A 50 4.55 -1.64 -1.66
N LYS A 51 5.40 -2.35 -0.91
CA LYS A 51 5.76 -1.96 0.47
C LYS A 51 6.42 -0.59 0.53
N GLY A 52 7.27 -0.26 -0.45
CA GLY A 52 7.92 1.05 -0.53
C GLY A 52 6.94 2.21 -0.76
N GLU A 53 5.83 1.95 -1.46
CA GLU A 53 4.81 2.96 -1.76
C GLU A 53 3.69 3.01 -0.71
N ALA A 54 3.32 1.86 -0.13
CA ALA A 54 2.33 1.73 0.93
C ALA A 54 2.88 1.99 2.35
N ALA A 55 4.14 2.42 2.47
CA ALA A 55 4.71 2.90 3.73
C ALA A 55 4.05 4.19 4.24
N LEU A 56 3.16 4.81 3.45
CA LEU A 56 2.30 5.90 3.88
C LEU A 56 1.06 5.38 4.64
N PRO A 57 0.49 6.16 5.57
CA PRO A 57 -0.67 5.77 6.40
C PRO A 57 -1.89 5.33 5.57
N PRO A 58 -2.92 4.70 6.19
CA PRO A 58 -4.10 4.11 5.55
C PRO A 58 -4.48 4.83 4.26
N ALA A 59 -4.51 4.08 3.16
CA ALA A 59 -4.59 4.63 1.82
C ALA A 59 -5.94 5.31 1.62
N ASP A 60 -5.95 6.60 1.94
CA ASP A 60 -6.97 7.54 1.53
C ASP A 60 -6.79 7.83 0.03
N LEU A 61 -7.83 8.36 -0.60
CA LEU A 61 -7.87 8.69 -2.02
C LEU A 61 -6.63 9.47 -2.49
N MET A 62 -6.07 10.34 -1.66
CA MET A 62 -4.85 11.10 -1.96
C MET A 62 -3.61 10.22 -2.12
N SER A 63 -3.48 9.17 -1.30
CA SER A 63 -2.38 8.21 -1.41
C SER A 63 -2.47 7.41 -2.70
N LEU A 64 -3.70 7.00 -3.07
CA LEU A 64 -3.95 6.33 -4.35
C LEU A 64 -3.61 7.25 -5.54
N LYS A 65 -4.04 8.52 -5.48
CA LYS A 65 -3.72 9.53 -6.51
C LYS A 65 -2.22 9.69 -6.71
N ARG A 66 -1.47 9.88 -5.61
CA ARG A 66 -0.02 10.09 -5.66
C ARG A 66 0.71 8.89 -6.30
N MET A 67 0.20 7.70 -6.05
CA MET A 67 0.76 6.49 -6.62
C MET A 67 0.42 6.33 -8.11
N MET A 68 -0.83 6.60 -8.50
CA MET A 68 -1.24 6.62 -9.91
C MET A 68 -0.38 7.59 -10.73
N GLU A 69 -0.09 8.78 -10.19
CA GLU A 69 0.84 9.75 -10.79
C GLU A 69 2.26 9.19 -10.92
N LYS A 70 2.76 8.49 -9.90
CA LYS A 70 4.12 7.93 -9.87
C LYS A 70 4.30 6.74 -10.82
N LEU A 71 3.25 5.94 -11.02
CA LEU A 71 3.22 4.84 -11.97
C LEU A 71 2.98 5.31 -13.42
N GLY A 72 2.74 6.61 -13.63
CA GLY A 72 2.47 7.17 -14.96
C GLY A 72 1.08 6.84 -15.49
N VAL A 73 0.16 6.41 -14.62
CA VAL A 73 -1.21 6.03 -14.98
C VAL A 73 -2.20 7.00 -14.31
N PRO A 74 -2.42 8.19 -14.87
CA PRO A 74 -3.35 9.16 -14.29
C PRO A 74 -4.77 8.60 -14.31
N LYS A 75 -5.43 8.62 -13.15
CA LYS A 75 -6.83 8.21 -12.97
C LYS A 75 -7.66 9.36 -12.46
N THR A 76 -8.91 9.45 -12.90
CA THR A 76 -9.86 10.45 -12.42
C THR A 76 -10.27 10.16 -10.97
N HIS A 77 -10.74 11.18 -10.26
CA HIS A 77 -11.29 11.03 -8.92
C HIS A 77 -12.42 9.98 -8.88
N LEU A 78 -13.29 9.98 -9.90
CA LEU A 78 -14.39 9.02 -9.98
C LEU A 78 -13.89 7.58 -10.17
N GLU A 79 -12.89 7.35 -11.03
CA GLU A 79 -12.28 6.02 -11.19
C GLU A 79 -11.63 5.56 -9.89
N MET A 80 -10.88 6.43 -9.21
CA MET A 80 -10.25 6.08 -7.93
C MET A 80 -11.27 5.76 -6.85
N LYS A 81 -12.38 6.51 -6.76
CA LYS A 81 -13.50 6.20 -5.85
C LYS A 81 -14.15 4.85 -6.17
N LYS A 82 -14.38 4.56 -7.45
CA LYS A 82 -14.90 3.26 -7.88
C LYS A 82 -13.92 2.13 -7.51
N MET A 83 -12.63 2.33 -7.71
CA MET A 83 -11.60 1.35 -7.32
C MET A 83 -11.61 1.08 -5.82
N ILE A 84 -11.65 2.14 -5.00
CA ILE A 84 -11.76 1.99 -3.53
C ILE A 84 -13.01 1.19 -3.19
N SER A 85 -14.17 1.60 -3.71
CA SER A 85 -15.46 0.96 -3.44
C SER A 85 -15.49 -0.51 -3.91
N GLU A 86 -14.96 -0.83 -5.08
CA GLU A 86 -14.90 -2.22 -5.58
C GLU A 86 -14.02 -3.10 -4.71
N VAL A 87 -12.85 -2.60 -4.30
CA VAL A 87 -11.88 -3.41 -3.55
C VAL A 87 -12.34 -3.58 -2.11
N THR A 88 -12.96 -2.56 -1.51
CA THR A 88 -13.50 -2.63 -0.14
C THR A 88 -14.91 -3.25 -0.08
N GLY A 89 -15.51 -3.60 -1.23
CA GLY A 89 -16.89 -4.08 -1.30
C GLY A 89 -17.92 -3.03 -0.87
N GLY A 90 -17.57 -1.74 -0.95
CA GLY A 90 -18.41 -0.60 -0.57
C GLY A 90 -18.49 -0.36 0.94
N GLY A 91 -17.75 -1.13 1.76
CA GLY A 91 -17.81 -1.03 3.22
C GLY A 91 -16.81 -0.05 3.84
N SER A 92 -15.86 0.48 3.05
CA SER A 92 -14.83 1.39 3.53
C SER A 92 -14.42 2.39 2.44
N ASP A 93 -14.24 3.65 2.85
CA ASP A 93 -13.68 4.72 2.03
C ASP A 93 -12.14 4.71 2.02
N THR A 94 -11.53 3.79 2.78
CA THR A 94 -10.07 3.62 2.87
C THR A 94 -9.66 2.22 2.44
N ILE A 95 -8.55 2.14 1.71
CA ILE A 95 -7.97 0.88 1.23
C ILE A 95 -6.94 0.38 2.25
N SER A 96 -7.08 -0.86 2.71
CA SER A 96 -6.05 -1.50 3.52
C SER A 96 -4.86 -1.92 2.64
N TYR A 97 -3.68 -2.17 3.24
CA TYR A 97 -2.54 -2.68 2.46
C TYR A 97 -2.86 -3.98 1.70
N ARG A 98 -3.73 -4.83 2.27
CA ARG A 98 -4.14 -6.08 1.63
C ARG A 98 -5.00 -5.81 0.38
N ASP A 99 -5.94 -4.88 0.49
CA ASP A 99 -6.79 -4.41 -0.59
C ASP A 99 -5.97 -3.80 -1.72
N PHE A 100 -4.98 -3.00 -1.33
CA PHE A 100 -4.02 -2.40 -2.24
C PHE A 100 -3.24 -3.46 -3.05
N VAL A 101 -2.65 -4.45 -2.39
CA VAL A 101 -1.92 -5.52 -3.08
C VAL A 101 -2.86 -6.34 -3.98
N ASN A 102 -4.07 -6.66 -3.52
CA ASN A 102 -5.08 -7.35 -4.32
C ASN A 102 -5.48 -6.57 -5.59
N MET A 103 -5.52 -5.25 -5.50
CA MET A 103 -5.81 -4.34 -6.60
C MET A 103 -4.65 -4.31 -7.61
N MET A 104 -3.41 -4.18 -7.14
CA MET A 104 -2.21 -4.12 -8.00
C MET A 104 -1.88 -5.45 -8.68
N LEU A 105 -2.28 -6.56 -8.08
CA LEU A 105 -2.15 -7.90 -8.68
C LEU A 105 -3.37 -8.28 -9.55
N GLY A 106 -4.34 -7.38 -9.74
CA GLY A 106 -5.49 -7.59 -10.63
C GLY A 106 -6.45 -8.72 -10.23
N LYS A 107 -6.30 -9.34 -9.04
CA LYS A 107 -7.11 -10.49 -8.61
C LYS A 107 -8.48 -10.09 -8.03
N ARG A 108 -8.75 -8.80 -7.80
CA ARG A 108 -10.06 -8.30 -7.29
C ARG A 108 -10.64 -7.11 -8.05
N SER A 109 -9.83 -6.25 -8.67
CA SER A 109 -10.35 -5.09 -9.41
C SER A 109 -10.04 -5.23 -10.89
N ALA A 110 -11.08 -5.20 -11.72
CA ALA A 110 -10.97 -5.17 -13.17
C ALA A 110 -10.60 -3.76 -13.70
N VAL A 111 -10.64 -2.73 -12.84
CA VAL A 111 -10.45 -1.31 -13.20
C VAL A 111 -8.96 -0.95 -13.33
N LEU A 112 -8.09 -1.69 -12.65
CA LEU A 112 -6.64 -1.55 -12.73
C LEU A 112 -6.04 -2.74 -13.49
N LYS A 113 -6.47 -2.93 -14.74
CA LYS A 113 -5.68 -3.71 -15.69
C LYS A 113 -4.61 -2.78 -16.25
N LEU A 114 -3.39 -2.93 -15.73
CA LEU A 114 -2.16 -2.39 -16.33
C LEU A 114 -1.81 -3.22 -17.57
#